data_AF-A0A9E3DI54-F1
#
_entry.id   AF-A0A9E3DI54-F1
#
_cell.length_a   1.000
_cell.length_b   1.000
_cell.length_c   1.000
_cell.angle_alpha   90.00
_cell.angle_beta   90.00
_cell.angle_gamma   90.00
#
_symmetry.space_group_name_H-M   'P 1'
#
loop_
_entity.id
_entity.type
_entity.pdbx_description
1 polymer ?
#
loop_
_entity_poly.entity_id
_entity_poly.type
_entity_poly.pdbx_seq_one_letter_code
_entity_poly.pdbx_strand_id
1 'polypeptide(L)' 'SPPWAGVLSTAGGLVFGGSNEGNFYALDGRTGEPLWDFQTGGSMAANPVSFSIDGKQHVAMAAGQALFVFGL' A
#
# COMPACT_ATOMS: atom_id res chain seq x y z
N SER A 1 0.71 11.36 -8.05
CA SER A 1 -0.33 11.34 -9.11
C SER A 1 -1.49 10.42 -8.72
N PRO A 2 -2.61 10.36 -9.49
CA PRO A 2 -3.50 9.21 -9.43
C PRO A 2 -2.73 7.94 -9.80
N PRO A 3 -2.91 6.82 -9.09
CA PRO A 3 -2.18 5.61 -9.39
C PRO A 3 -2.76 4.82 -10.55
N TRP A 4 -1.87 4.13 -11.29
CA TRP A 4 -2.26 3.02 -12.15
C TRP A 4 -2.66 1.78 -11.34
N ALA A 5 -2.11 1.64 -10.12
CA ALA A 5 -2.52 0.65 -9.15
C ALA A 5 -3.91 0.97 -8.56
N GLY A 6 -4.71 -0.07 -8.34
CA GLY A 6 -5.90 0.00 -7.50
C GLY A 6 -5.57 0.20 -6.02
N VAL A 7 -6.61 0.29 -5.20
CA VAL A 7 -6.50 0.47 -3.75
C VAL A 7 -6.91 -0.79 -3.00
N LEU A 8 -6.38 -0.94 -1.79
CA LEU A 8 -6.76 -1.98 -0.83
C LEU A 8 -7.36 -1.32 0.40
N SER A 9 -8.64 -1.56 0.68
CA SER A 9 -9.28 -1.18 1.94
C SER A 9 -9.26 -2.35 2.93
N THR A 10 -9.24 -2.03 4.22
CA THR A 10 -9.25 -3.02 5.31
C THR A 10 -10.39 -2.77 6.28
N ALA A 11 -10.84 -3.81 6.98
CA ALA A 11 -11.87 -3.67 8.02
C ALA A 11 -11.42 -2.81 9.21
N GLY A 12 -10.10 -2.64 9.40
CA GLY A 12 -9.52 -1.74 10.40
C GLY A 12 -9.58 -0.26 10.04
N GLY A 13 -10.15 0.11 8.89
CA GLY A 13 -10.30 1.49 8.48
C GLY A 13 -9.03 2.09 7.86
N LEU A 14 -8.14 1.26 7.32
CA LEU A 14 -6.98 1.73 6.53
C LEU A 14 -7.22 1.51 5.03
N VAL A 15 -6.76 2.45 4.22
CA VAL A 15 -6.71 2.33 2.75
C VAL A 15 -5.27 2.44 2.27
N PHE A 16 -4.79 1.42 1.57
CA PHE A 16 -3.45 1.36 1.00
C PHE A 16 -3.48 1.59 -0.51
N GLY A 17 -2.44 2.25 -1.02
CA GLY A 17 -2.24 2.48 -2.45
C GLY A 17 -0.78 2.76 -2.78
N GLY A 18 -0.45 2.65 -4.07
CA GLY A 18 0.83 3.09 -4.61
C GLY A 18 0.65 4.42 -5.34
N SER A 19 1.72 5.11 -5.71
CA SER A 19 1.70 6.23 -6.66
C SER A 19 2.57 5.91 -7.86
N ASN A 20 2.39 6.60 -8.99
CA ASN A 20 3.23 6.35 -10.17
C ASN A 20 4.69 6.76 -9.94
N GLU A 21 4.91 7.66 -8.98
CA GLU A 21 6.23 8.10 -8.50
C GLU A 21 6.85 7.17 -7.45
N GLY A 22 6.20 6.04 -7.14
CA GLY A 22 6.76 5.00 -6.28
C GLY A 22 6.49 5.17 -4.78
N ASN A 23 5.56 6.04 -4.39
CA ASN A 23 5.12 6.14 -3.00
C ASN A 23 4.15 4.99 -2.68
N PHE A 24 4.48 4.13 -1.74
CA PHE A 24 3.49 3.29 -1.08
C PHE A 24 2.94 4.05 0.13
N TYR A 25 1.62 4.19 0.25
CA TYR A 25 1.01 5.01 1.28
C TYR A 25 -0.17 4.31 1.95
N ALA A 26 -0.47 4.76 3.17
CA ALA A 26 -1.70 4.44 3.89
C ALA A 26 -2.46 5.71 4.24
N LEU A 27 -3.78 5.66 4.07
CA LEU A 27 -4.71 6.72 4.42
C LEU A 27 -5.68 6.22 5.49
N ASP A 28 -6.19 7.17 6.28
CA ASP A 28 -7.38 6.94 7.09
C ASP A 28 -8.57 6.68 6.15
N GLY A 29 -9.24 5.55 6.34
CA GLY A 29 -10.33 5.11 5.47
C GLY A 29 -11.64 5.89 5.62
N ARG A 30 -11.75 6.76 6.63
CA ARG A 30 -12.92 7.63 6.85
C ARG A 30 -12.68 9.04 6.33
N THR A 31 -11.50 9.61 6.59
CA THR A 31 -11.18 11.00 6.24
C THR A 31 -10.41 11.12 4.94
N GLY A 32 -9.70 10.05 4.54
CA GLY A 32 -8.76 10.08 3.41
C GLY A 32 -7.43 10.78 3.75
N GLU A 33 -7.22 11.18 5.01
CA GLU A 33 -5.99 11.83 5.43
C GLU A 33 -4.80 10.86 5.39
N PRO A 34 -3.61 11.31 4.95
CA PRO A 34 -2.43 10.47 4.93
C PRO A 34 -1.97 10.15 6.35
N LEU A 35 -1.77 8.85 6.61
CA LEU A 35 -1.22 8.36 7.87
C LEU A 35 0.29 8.16 7.78
N TRP A 36 0.74 7.60 6.66
CA TRP A 36 2.16 7.44 6.35
C TRP A 36 2.38 7.16 4.86
N ASP A 37 3.61 7.38 4.41
CA ASP A 37 4.10 6.97 3.09
C ASP A 37 5.55 6.44 3.17
N PHE A 38 5.93 5.66 2.16
CA PHE A 38 7.26 5.11 1.98
C PHE A 38 7.66 5.15 0.51
N GLN A 39 8.82 5.75 0.22
CA GLN A 39 9.39 5.80 -1.11
C GLN A 39 10.07 4.47 -1.47
N THR A 40 9.46 3.73 -2.39
CA THR A 40 9.97 2.44 -2.88
C THR A 40 11.08 2.60 -3.93
N GLY A 41 11.19 3.78 -4.55
CA GLY A 41 12.14 4.08 -5.63
C GLY A 41 11.79 3.45 -6.98
N GLY A 42 10.67 2.73 -7.09
CA GLY A 42 10.21 2.11 -8.33
C GLY A 42 8.75 2.45 -8.65
N SER A 43 8.39 2.47 -9.93
CA SER A 43 6.99 2.72 -10.32
C SER A 43 6.08 1.60 -9.83
N MET A 44 4.87 1.98 -9.41
CA MET A 44 3.89 1.06 -8.83
C MET A 44 2.69 0.92 -9.76
N ALA A 45 2.57 -0.25 -10.40
CA ALA A 45 1.46 -0.59 -11.30
C ALA A 45 0.63 -1.78 -10.81
N ALA A 46 1.11 -2.52 -9.81
CA ALA A 46 0.40 -3.65 -9.21
C ALA A 46 -0.50 -3.19 -8.05
N ASN A 47 -1.60 -3.91 -7.81
CA ASN A 47 -2.49 -3.64 -6.68
C ASN A 47 -1.88 -4.14 -5.36
N PRO A 48 -2.10 -3.45 -4.22
CA PRO A 48 -1.68 -3.97 -2.93
C PRO A 48 -2.50 -5.21 -2.56
N VAL A 49 -1.88 -6.14 -1.84
CA VAL A 49 -2.54 -7.33 -1.30
C VAL A 49 -2.34 -7.44 0.20
N SER A 50 -3.36 -7.89 0.93
CA SER A 50 -3.26 -8.19 2.35
C SER A 50 -3.26 -9.70 2.59
N PHE A 51 -2.45 -10.15 3.54
CA PHE A 51 -2.40 -11.54 4.00
C PHE A 51 -1.99 -11.59 5.47
N SER A 52 -2.00 -12.77 6.08
CA SER A 52 -1.60 -12.97 7.48
C SER A 52 -0.50 -14.02 7.58
N ILE A 53 0.48 -13.78 8.46
CA ILE A 53 1.51 -14.75 8.87
C ILE A 53 1.47 -14.79 10.40
N ASP A 54 1.24 -15.96 10.98
CA ASP A 54 1.20 -16.18 12.43
C ASP A 54 0.31 -15.18 13.20
N GLY A 55 -0.85 -14.85 12.60
CA GLY A 55 -1.82 -13.92 13.19
C GLY A 55 -1.49 -12.44 12.98
N LYS A 56 -0.33 -12.10 12.41
CA LYS A 56 0.04 -10.71 12.07
C LYS A 56 -0.33 -10.39 10.63
N GLN A 57 -1.08 -9.31 10.44
CA GLN A 57 -1.44 -8.82 9.11
C GLN A 57 -0.24 -8.19 8.42
N HIS A 58 -0.10 -8.48 7.12
CA HIS A 58 0.91 -7.93 6.25
C HIS A 58 0.26 -7.38 4.98
N VAL A 59 0.84 -6.32 4.45
CA VAL A 59 0.49 -5.74 3.15
C VAL A 59 1.69 -5.82 2.23
N ALA A 60 1.50 -6.37 1.04
CA ALA A 60 2.54 -6.49 0.03
C ALA A 60 2.20 -5.74 -1.25
N MET A 61 3.24 -5.23 -1.91
CA MET A 61 3.12 -4.51 -3.18
C MET A 61 4.40 -4.60 -4.00
N ALA A 62 4.25 -4.82 -5.31
CA ALA A 62 5.36 -4.79 -6.23
C ALA A 62 5.63 -3.35 -6.69
N ALA A 63 6.91 -2.95 -6.68
CA ALA A 63 7.38 -1.67 -7.18
C ALA A 63 8.66 -1.89 -8.01
N GLY A 64 8.60 -1.53 -9.30
CA GLY A 64 9.67 -1.84 -10.26
C GLY A 64 10.01 -3.34 -10.28
N GLN A 65 11.24 -3.68 -9.87
CA GLN A 65 11.77 -5.05 -9.82
C GLN A 65 11.73 -5.66 -8.41
N ALA A 66 11.18 -4.95 -7.41
CA ALA A 66 11.19 -5.36 -6.01
C ALA A 66 9.77 -5.65 -5.50
N LEU A 67 9.69 -6.54 -4.52
CA LEU A 67 8.49 -6.78 -3.71
C LEU A 67 8.74 -6.19 -2.31
N PHE A 68 7.82 -5.35 -1.85
CA PHE A 68 7.83 -4.81 -0.50
C PHE A 68 6.74 -5.48 0.33
N VAL A 69 7.03 -5.75 1.60
CA VAL A 69 6.09 -6.33 2.56
C VAL A 69 6.17 -5.54 3.87
N PHE A 70 5.03 -5.05 4.34
CA PHE A 70 4.90 -4.24 5.54
C PHE A 70 4.01 -4.99 6.54
N GLY A 71 4.50 -5.20 7.76
CA GLY A 71 3.70 -5.76 8.85
C GLY A 71 2.97 -4.65 9.61
N LEU A 72 1.71 -4.90 9.96
CA LEU A 72 0.89 -4.01 10.81
C LEU A 72 1.05 -4.30 12.30
#